data_AF-A0A225DD44-F1
#
_entry.id   AF-A0A225DD44-F1
#
_cell.length_a   1.000
_cell.length_b   1.000
_cell.length_c   1.000
_cell.angle_alpha   90.00
_cell.angle_beta   90.00
_cell.angle_gamma   90.00
#
_symmetry.space_group_name_H-M   'P 1'
#
loop_
_entity.id
_entity.type
_entity.pdbx_description
1 polymer ?
#
loop_
_entity_poly.entity_id
_entity_poly.type
_entity_poly.pdbx_seq_one_letter_code
_entity_poly.pdbx_strand_id
1 'polypeptide(L)'
;MSNPVFYAAAGESPHREKRSRGLCRHCGVKPVNRPRRLCWGCYYTPEIKALYKPLGTHAGRRDIGRGEHPRPLPADPCPHQPGTAGKIAELIRRAEAGEGLWHPGDAVFTPPPEPAA
;
A
#
# COMPACT_ATOMS: atom_id res chain seq x y z
N MET A 1 -51.49 9.68 -14.18
CA MET A 1 -50.45 8.94 -13.42
C MET A 1 -49.10 9.43 -13.93
N SER A 2 -48.56 10.48 -13.31
CA SER A 2 -47.29 11.10 -13.70
C SER A 2 -46.25 10.86 -12.62
N ASN A 3 -45.16 10.21 -13.00
CA ASN A 3 -44.06 9.82 -12.14
C ASN A 3 -43.13 11.03 -11.92
N PRO A 4 -42.93 11.55 -10.69
CA PRO A 4 -42.00 12.65 -10.49
C PRO A 4 -40.56 12.09 -10.49
N VAL A 5 -39.79 12.49 -11.49
CA VAL A 5 -38.34 12.27 -11.54
C VAL A 5 -37.72 13.17 -10.48
N PHE A 6 -37.37 12.59 -9.33
CA PHE A 6 -36.55 13.26 -8.33
C PHE A 6 -35.13 13.40 -8.88
N TYR A 7 -34.79 14.57 -9.39
CA TYR A 7 -33.40 14.98 -9.56
C TYR A 7 -32.79 15.14 -8.18
N ALA A 8 -31.98 14.16 -7.75
CA ALA A 8 -31.14 14.31 -6.57
C ALA A 8 -30.17 15.47 -6.80
N ALA A 9 -30.32 16.52 -6.00
CA ALA A 9 -29.39 17.64 -5.96
C ALA A 9 -27.98 17.11 -5.69
N ALA A 10 -27.04 17.49 -6.55
CA ALA A 10 -25.62 17.19 -6.41
C ALA A 10 -25.12 17.76 -5.08
N GLY A 11 -25.03 16.90 -4.07
CA GLY A 11 -24.36 17.23 -2.82
C GLY A 11 -22.91 17.61 -3.11
N GLU A 12 -22.51 18.77 -2.58
CA GLU A 12 -21.15 19.28 -2.64
C GLU A 12 -20.17 18.16 -2.25
N SER A 13 -19.24 17.87 -3.18
CA SER A 13 -18.15 16.93 -2.91
C SER A 13 -17.44 17.38 -1.63
N PRO A 14 -17.30 16.53 -0.59
CA PRO A 14 -16.61 16.97 0.61
C PRO A 14 -15.19 17.26 0.19
N HIS A 15 -14.77 18.52 0.32
CA HIS A 15 -13.38 18.91 0.18
C HIS A 15 -12.55 17.92 0.98
N ARG A 16 -11.82 17.04 0.28
CA ARG A 16 -10.94 16.05 0.88
C ARG A 16 -9.98 16.80 1.80
N GLU A 17 -10.25 16.73 3.10
CA GLU A 17 -9.49 17.42 4.11
C GLU A 17 -8.02 17.10 3.89
N LYS A 18 -7.22 18.14 3.59
CA LYS A 18 -5.79 18.00 3.32
C LYS A 18 -5.16 17.49 4.61
N ARG A 19 -5.08 16.17 4.78
CA ARG A 19 -4.31 15.54 5.85
C ARG A 19 -2.95 16.23 5.86
N SER A 20 -2.69 17.00 6.91
CA SER A 20 -1.45 17.74 7.09
C SER A 20 -0.32 16.72 7.00
N ARG A 21 0.35 16.72 5.86
CA ARG A 21 1.50 15.88 5.63
C ARG A 21 2.50 16.45 6.63
N GLY A 22 2.89 15.67 7.65
CA GLY A 22 3.59 16.13 8.87
C GLY A 22 4.84 16.99 8.66
N LEU A 23 5.61 17.24 9.72
CA LEU A 23 6.72 18.17 9.67
C LEU A 23 7.90 17.68 8.81
N CYS A 24 8.66 18.64 8.27
CA CYS A 24 9.85 18.41 7.45
C CYS A 24 10.86 17.51 8.15
N ARG A 25 11.38 16.49 7.46
CA ARG A 25 12.42 15.61 7.99
C ARG A 25 13.76 16.30 8.25
N HIS A 26 14.02 17.42 7.59
CA HIS A 26 15.26 18.18 7.76
C HIS A 26 15.13 19.26 8.82
N CYS A 27 14.19 20.21 8.63
CA CYS A 27 14.08 21.35 9.53
C CYS A 27 13.09 21.15 10.68
N GLY A 28 12.18 20.18 10.62
CA GLY A 28 11.16 19.98 11.65
C GLY A 28 10.10 21.09 11.77
N VAL A 29 10.25 22.24 11.11
CA VAL A 29 9.38 23.42 11.31
C VAL A 29 8.24 23.51 10.30
N LYS A 30 8.52 23.27 9.02
CA LYS A 30 7.58 23.53 7.92
C LYS A 30 6.84 22.26 7.48
N PRO A 31 5.60 22.36 6.95
CA PRO A 31 4.85 21.20 6.44
C PRO A 31 5.55 20.55 5.24
N VAL A 32 5.40 19.24 5.07
CA VAL A 32 6.09 18.50 3.99
C VAL A 32 5.37 18.53 2.64
N ASN A 33 6.17 18.55 1.58
CA ASN A 33 5.78 18.10 0.25
C ASN A 33 5.98 16.57 0.11
N ARG A 34 5.35 15.95 -0.89
CA ARG A 34 5.55 14.53 -1.25
C ARG A 34 6.03 14.52 -2.70
N PRO A 35 7.35 14.55 -2.94
CA PRO A 35 8.26 13.42 -2.70
C PRO A 35 9.47 13.80 -1.80
N ARG A 36 9.85 12.92 -0.85
CA ARG A 36 10.97 13.02 0.13
C ARG A 36 10.62 13.50 1.55
N ARG A 37 9.37 13.93 1.82
CA ARG A 37 8.95 14.48 3.14
C ARG A 37 9.83 15.66 3.58
N LEU A 38 10.10 16.57 2.63
CA LEU A 38 10.80 17.83 2.88
C LEU A 38 9.83 18.99 2.66
N CYS A 39 9.99 20.10 3.38
CA CYS A 39 9.29 21.33 3.02
C CYS A 39 9.86 21.90 1.70
N TRP A 40 9.16 22.83 1.07
CA TRP A 40 9.61 23.41 -0.21
C TRP A 40 11.02 23.99 -0.15
N GLY A 41 11.35 24.73 0.93
CA GLY A 41 12.70 25.27 1.10
C GLY A 41 13.77 24.18 1.09
N CYS A 42 13.63 23.19 1.99
CA CYS A 42 14.56 22.06 2.07
C CYS A 42 14.57 21.19 0.81
N TYR A 43 13.46 21.14 0.07
CA TYR A 43 13.35 20.37 -1.17
C TYR A 43 14.13 21.02 -2.32
N TYR A 44 14.16 22.35 -2.40
CA TYR A 44 14.84 23.09 -3.45
C TYR A 44 16.34 23.32 -3.18
N THR A 45 16.80 23.13 -1.94
CA THR A 45 18.23 23.13 -1.60
C THR A 45 18.90 21.82 -2.05
N PRO A 46 19.80 21.83 -3.05
CA PRO A 46 20.38 20.61 -3.62
C PRO A 46 21.13 19.75 -2.60
N GLU A 47 21.88 20.37 -1.70
CA GLU A 47 22.69 19.72 -0.67
C GLU A 47 21.78 18.96 0.30
N ILE A 48 20.68 19.58 0.72
CA ILE A 48 19.68 18.95 1.58
C ILE A 48 18.95 17.85 0.81
N LYS A 49 18.50 18.11 -0.42
CA LYS A 49 17.77 17.15 -1.26
C LYS A 49 18.59 15.87 -1.52
N ALA A 50 19.91 15.98 -1.67
CA ALA A 50 20.81 14.86 -1.88
C ALA A 50 20.84 13.87 -0.69
N LEU A 51 20.64 14.37 0.53
CA LEU A 51 20.64 13.54 1.75
C LEU A 51 19.41 12.61 1.88
N TYR A 52 18.31 12.91 1.18
CA TYR A 52 17.05 12.17 1.33
C TYR A 52 16.63 11.50 0.03
N LYS A 53 16.63 10.16 -0.02
CA LYS A 53 16.13 9.40 -1.18
C LYS A 53 14.66 9.76 -1.53
N PRO A 54 14.28 9.81 -2.82
CA PRO A 54 12.87 9.89 -3.21
C PRO A 54 12.08 8.79 -2.51
N LEU A 55 10.98 9.16 -1.86
CA LEU A 55 9.95 8.19 -1.52
C LEU A 55 9.32 7.78 -2.86
N GLY A 56 9.51 6.53 -3.27
CA GLY A 56 9.04 6.03 -4.56
C GLY A 56 7.54 6.26 -4.77
N THR A 57 7.08 6.17 -6.02
CA THR A 57 5.68 6.39 -6.46
C THR A 57 4.65 5.58 -5.66
N HIS A 58 5.10 4.52 -4.97
CA HIS A 58 4.28 3.63 -4.13
C HIS A 58 4.45 3.86 -2.61
N ALA A 59 5.37 4.70 -2.16
CA ALA A 59 5.65 4.92 -0.73
C ALA A 59 4.49 5.60 0.05
N GLY A 60 3.46 6.06 -0.66
CA GLY A 60 2.19 6.53 -0.07
C GLY A 60 1.11 5.45 0.06
N ARG A 61 1.26 4.31 -0.63
CA ARG A 61 0.38 3.14 -0.51
C ARG A 61 0.97 2.21 0.53
N ARG A 62 0.88 2.61 1.80
CA ARG A 62 1.05 1.66 2.90
C ARG A 62 -0.20 0.79 2.90
N ASP A 63 -0.07 -0.40 2.34
CA ASP A 63 -0.92 -1.55 2.66
C ASP A 63 -0.99 -1.70 4.18
N ILE A 64 -2.18 -2.07 4.68
CA ILE A 64 -2.46 -2.25 6.10
C ILE A 64 -1.39 -3.18 6.67
N GLY A 65 -0.62 -2.70 7.65
CA GLY A 65 0.44 -3.49 8.31
C GLY A 65 1.85 -3.43 7.72
N ARG A 66 2.11 -2.65 6.64
CA ARG A 66 3.49 -2.33 6.22
C ARG A 66 4.08 -1.20 7.06
N GLY A 67 4.87 -1.57 8.07
CA GLY A 67 5.84 -0.68 8.70
C GLY A 67 6.96 -0.27 7.71
N GLU A 68 7.87 0.60 8.16
CA GLU A 68 9.02 1.06 7.36
C GLU A 68 10.06 -0.05 7.10
N HIS A 69 9.89 -1.23 7.73
CA HIS A 69 10.83 -2.34 7.66
C HIS A 69 10.32 -3.47 6.75
N PRO A 70 11.19 -4.09 5.94
CA PRO A 70 10.87 -5.33 5.25
C PRO A 70 10.50 -6.39 6.30
N ARG A 71 9.37 -7.07 6.11
CA ARG A 71 8.92 -8.14 6.99
C ARG A 71 9.82 -9.37 6.77
N PRO A 72 10.15 -10.14 7.83
CA PRO A 72 10.93 -11.36 7.67
C PRO A 72 10.22 -12.31 6.71
N LEU A 73 11.00 -13.02 5.90
CA LEU A 73 10.47 -14.05 5.03
C LEU A 73 9.88 -15.19 5.89
N PRO A 74 8.71 -15.75 5.55
CA PRO A 74 8.21 -16.96 6.21
C PRO A 74 9.24 -18.08 6.16
N ALA A 75 9.30 -18.90 7.21
CA ALA A 75 10.25 -20.01 7.27
C ALA A 75 9.98 -21.07 6.19
N ASP A 76 8.70 -21.36 5.95
CA ASP A 76 8.27 -22.43 5.05
C ASP A 76 7.39 -21.92 3.90
N PRO A 77 7.49 -22.55 2.71
CA PRO A 77 6.58 -22.30 1.60
C PRO A 77 5.15 -22.71 1.94
N CYS A 78 4.18 -21.95 1.44
CA CYS A 78 2.77 -22.31 1.55
C CYS A 78 2.48 -23.45 0.55
N PRO A 79 2.01 -24.61 1.01
CA PRO A 79 1.72 -25.75 0.14
C PRO A 79 0.42 -25.59 -0.64
N HIS A 80 -0.40 -24.60 -0.30
CA HIS A 80 -1.72 -24.41 -0.88
C HIS A 80 -1.66 -23.63 -2.20
N GLN A 81 -2.39 -24.13 -3.20
CA GLN A 81 -2.48 -23.46 -4.51
C GLN A 81 -3.13 -22.07 -4.40
N PRO A 82 -2.78 -21.15 -5.30
CA PRO A 82 -3.46 -19.86 -5.41
C PRO A 82 -4.98 -20.01 -5.57
N GLY A 83 -5.75 -19.17 -4.89
CA GLY A 83 -7.22 -19.17 -4.96
C GLY A 83 -7.92 -20.18 -4.04
N THR A 84 -7.19 -21.10 -3.40
CA THR A 84 -7.75 -22.01 -2.40
C THR A 84 -7.97 -21.34 -1.05
N ALA A 85 -8.93 -21.83 -0.25
CA ALA A 85 -9.16 -21.34 1.11
C ALA A 85 -7.93 -21.52 2.02
N GLY A 86 -7.17 -22.62 1.84
CA GLY A 86 -5.93 -22.86 2.57
C GLY A 86 -4.87 -21.78 2.30
N LYS A 87 -4.77 -21.29 1.05
CA LYS A 87 -3.86 -20.18 0.73
C LYS A 87 -4.27 -18.91 1.45
N ILE A 88 -5.57 -18.60 1.47
CA ILE A 88 -6.09 -17.41 2.16
C ILE A 88 -5.80 -17.47 3.67
N ALA A 89 -6.04 -18.63 4.29
CA ALA A 89 -5.77 -18.84 5.72
C ALA A 89 -4.28 -18.63 6.07
N GLU A 90 -3.37 -19.17 5.25
CA GLU A 90 -1.93 -18.98 5.48
C GLU A 90 -1.49 -17.51 5.30
N LEU A 91 -2.07 -16.80 4.31
CA LEU A 91 -1.80 -15.38 4.13
C LEU A 91 -2.28 -14.54 5.32
N ILE A 92 -3.43 -14.88 5.92
CA ILE A 92 -3.94 -14.23 7.14
C ILE A 92 -2.98 -14.51 8.31
N ARG A 93 -2.59 -15.77 8.53
CA ARG A 93 -1.63 -16.15 9.59
C ARG A 93 -0.32 -15.38 9.47
N ARG A 94 0.27 -15.31 8.26
CA ARG A 94 1.51 -14.53 7.99
C ARG A 94 1.29 -13.03 8.21
N ALA A 95 0.11 -12.53 7.85
CA ALA A 95 -0.24 -11.13 8.06
C ALA A 95 -0.21 -10.76 9.56
N GLU A 96 -0.84 -11.59 10.39
CA GLU A 96 -0.93 -11.46 11.85
C GLU A 96 0.42 -11.67 12.54
N ALA A 97 1.23 -12.63 12.07
CA ALA A 97 2.57 -12.89 12.58
C ALA A 97 3.60 -11.80 12.23
N GLY A 98 3.24 -10.82 11.40
CA GLY A 98 4.20 -9.80 10.97
C GLY A 98 5.23 -10.32 9.97
N GLU A 99 4.97 -11.44 9.30
CA GLU A 99 5.82 -12.04 8.28
C GLU A 99 5.53 -11.46 6.89
N GLY A 100 6.42 -11.70 5.93
CA GLY A 100 6.13 -11.48 4.52
C GLY A 100 4.96 -12.36 4.07
N LEU A 101 4.06 -11.83 3.26
CA LEU A 101 2.91 -12.61 2.77
C LEU A 101 3.34 -13.76 1.84
N TRP A 102 4.40 -13.55 1.08
CA TRP A 102 4.83 -14.44 0.01
C TRP A 102 6.19 -15.07 0.34
N HIS A 103 6.32 -16.37 0.05
CA HIS A 103 7.59 -17.08 0.07
C HIS A 103 7.95 -17.49 -1.38
N PRO A 104 9.22 -17.43 -1.82
CA PRO A 104 9.62 -17.77 -3.19
C PRO A 104 9.27 -19.21 -3.61
N GLY A 105 9.19 -20.12 -2.64
CA GLY A 105 8.79 -21.52 -2.85
C GLY A 105 7.29 -21.78 -2.67
N ASP A 106 6.45 -20.75 -2.48
CA ASP A 106 4.99 -20.96 -2.39
C ASP A 106 4.47 -21.74 -3.61
N ALA A 107 3.50 -22.63 -3.39
CA ALA A 107 2.89 -23.39 -4.46
C ALA A 107 2.35 -22.48 -5.58
N VAL A 108 2.77 -22.76 -6.81
CA VAL A 108 2.26 -22.08 -8.01
C VAL A 108 0.91 -22.67 -8.43
N PHE A 109 0.19 -21.94 -9.28
CA PHE A 109 -1.02 -22.47 -9.88
C PHE A 109 -0.67 -23.66 -10.78
N THR A 110 -1.23 -24.83 -10.47
CA THR A 110 -1.16 -26.00 -11.35
C THR A 110 -2.52 -26.16 -12.02
N PRO A 111 -2.62 -25.99 -13.35
CA PRO A 111 -3.88 -26.22 -14.04
C PRO A 111 -4.31 -27.70 -13.92
N PRO A 112 -5.62 -27.98 -13.96
CA PRO A 112 -6.10 -29.37 -14.04
C PRO A 112 -5.60 -30.04 -15.32
N PRO A 113 -5.43 -31.38 -15.32
CA PRO A 113 -5.10 -32.10 -16.54
C PRO A 113 -6.20 -31.88 -17.60
N GLU A 114 -5.79 -31.77 -18.87
CA GLU A 114 -6.76 -31.66 -19.97
C GLU A 114 -7.69 -32.89 -19.97
N PRO A 115 -8.98 -32.72 -20.31
CA PRO A 115 -9.89 -33.84 -20.41
C PRO A 115 -9.36 -34.84 -21.45
N ALA A 116 -9.42 -36.14 -21.13
CA ALA A 116 -9.12 -37.17 -22.10
C ALA A 116 -10.06 -37.02 -23.32
N ALA A 117 -9.46 -37.00 -24.51
CA ALA A 117 -10.16 -36.86 -25.79
C ALA A 117 -11.10 -38.04 -26.08
#